data_AF-A0AAD0M2R6-F1
#
_entry.id   AF-A0AAD0M2R6-F1
#
_cell.length_a   1.000
_cell.length_b   1.000
_cell.length_c   1.000
_cell.angle_alpha   90.00
_cell.angle_beta   90.00
_cell.angle_gamma   90.00
#
_symmetry.space_group_name_H-M   'P 1'
#
loop_
_entity.id
_entity.type
_entity.pdbx_description
1 polymer ?
#
loop_
_entity_poly.entity_id
_entity_poly.type
_entity_poly.pdbx_seq_one_letter_code
_entity_poly.pdbx_strand_id
1 'polypeptide(L)'
;MSGGIAPACMLWNRMAHPDTHISILGYLASFLVEEPRRKQSEAHMKINIATSSIAILHHQENHAPKASSAPQPEHAQTNQQMPLDLALRSKTRGIHPFLALMLGDKGCVSSSNVNLEDDSTTQVNLEDFAVASRDVNRNNICAGLSTEWLVMSNSGDAQSRMDHLDHNGEGQSNGAQRHQVYDNALASALSNDDEAPFFTASTAVIEDAGFSLRREPKTARASGGSAQLAQTLANDLAQTGRKHLLSLRFASVQGHAIACSCEGSRFKLFDPNLGEFQSSRSEAPQMLKALIDHYNNLNYDVYCVNEFRVS
;
A
#
# COMPACT_ATOMS: atom_id res chain seq x y z
N MET A 1 24.08 39.78 19.23
CA MET A 1 22.85 39.52 18.45
C MET A 1 22.89 38.07 18.00
N SER A 2 21.79 37.33 18.16
CA SER A 2 21.73 35.88 18.02
C SER A 2 21.16 35.45 16.67
N GLY A 3 21.94 34.73 15.88
CA GLY A 3 21.43 33.94 14.75
C GLY A 3 20.95 32.58 15.24
N GLY A 4 19.69 32.23 14.97
CA GLY A 4 19.15 30.90 15.24
C GLY A 4 19.38 29.97 14.04
N ILE A 5 20.05 28.84 14.26
CA ILE A 5 20.16 27.75 13.28
C ILE A 5 19.08 26.71 13.63
N ALA A 6 18.29 26.29 12.64
CA ALA A 6 17.26 25.28 12.84
C ALA A 6 17.89 23.89 13.11
N PRO A 7 17.32 23.06 14.01
CA PRO A 7 17.88 21.76 14.34
C PRO A 7 17.60 20.74 13.23
N ALA A 8 18.65 20.15 12.66
CA ALA A 8 18.52 18.94 11.85
C ALA A 8 18.09 17.77 12.76
N CYS A 9 16.92 17.19 12.49
CA CYS A 9 16.42 16.05 13.27
C CYS A 9 17.17 14.77 12.85
N MET A 10 17.77 14.07 13.81
CA MET A 10 18.61 12.90 13.54
C MET A 10 17.77 11.65 13.28
N LEU A 11 17.84 11.07 12.09
CA LEU A 11 17.45 9.66 11.93
C LEU A 11 18.49 8.76 12.60
N TRP A 12 18.03 7.85 13.46
CA TRP A 12 18.91 7.06 14.31
C TRP A 12 19.36 5.78 13.59
N ASN A 13 20.64 5.76 13.19
CA ASN A 13 21.23 4.69 12.42
C ASN A 13 21.46 3.43 13.29
N ARG A 14 20.52 2.47 13.27
CA ARG A 14 20.71 1.16 13.92
C ARG A 14 21.54 0.25 13.00
N MET A 15 22.81 0.11 13.35
CA MET A 15 23.80 -0.69 12.62
C MET A 15 23.33 -2.12 12.38
N ALA A 16 23.29 -2.52 11.11
CA ALA A 16 23.49 -3.91 10.73
C ALA A 16 24.99 -4.15 10.53
N HIS A 17 25.62 -4.93 11.41
CA HIS A 17 26.88 -5.62 11.12
C HIS A 17 26.57 -7.10 10.83
N PRO A 18 27.35 -7.77 9.96
CA PRO A 18 27.14 -9.17 9.63
C PRO A 18 27.59 -10.13 10.75
N ASP A 19 27.46 -11.42 10.49
CA ASP A 19 27.97 -12.53 11.31
C ASP A 19 27.28 -12.77 12.65
N THR A 20 26.01 -13.20 12.61
CA THR A 20 25.49 -14.15 13.61
C THR A 20 24.45 -15.10 13.02
N HIS A 21 24.76 -16.40 12.98
CA HIS A 21 23.78 -17.45 12.72
C HIS A 21 22.89 -17.65 13.96
N ILE A 22 21.62 -17.24 13.92
CA ILE A 22 20.61 -17.59 14.93
C ILE A 22 19.32 -18.05 14.23
N SER A 23 18.69 -19.08 14.80
CA SER A 23 17.58 -19.82 14.18
C SER A 23 16.26 -19.08 14.11
N ILE A 24 15.46 -19.42 13.09
CA ILE A 24 14.01 -19.24 13.10
C ILE A 24 13.42 -20.12 14.21
N LEU A 25 12.94 -19.51 15.30
CA LEU A 25 11.91 -19.97 16.26
C LEU A 25 11.92 -19.04 17.48
N GLY A 26 10.94 -18.15 17.64
CA GLY A 26 11.02 -17.17 18.76
C GLY A 26 9.92 -16.14 18.99
N TYR A 27 8.73 -16.23 18.36
CA TYR A 27 7.62 -15.29 18.62
C TYR A 27 6.26 -15.98 18.80
N LEU A 28 6.17 -16.88 19.78
CA LEU A 28 4.92 -17.50 20.25
C LEU A 28 4.91 -17.73 21.77
N ALA A 29 4.99 -16.66 22.56
CA ALA A 29 4.54 -16.60 23.96
C ALA A 29 4.66 -15.18 24.54
N SER A 30 3.54 -14.54 24.93
CA SER A 30 3.41 -13.58 26.06
C SER A 30 2.04 -12.87 26.07
N PHE A 31 0.95 -13.60 26.35
CA PHE A 31 -0.31 -13.00 26.81
C PHE A 31 -1.02 -13.94 27.81
N LEU A 32 -0.65 -13.81 29.09
CA LEU A 32 -1.32 -14.42 30.23
C LEU A 32 -1.29 -13.44 31.41
N VAL A 33 -2.27 -12.53 31.48
CA VAL A 33 -2.55 -11.73 32.68
C VAL A 33 -4.07 -11.65 32.89
N GLU A 34 -4.52 -12.38 33.90
CA GLU A 34 -5.66 -12.22 34.81
C GLU A 34 -7.05 -11.75 34.31
N GLU A 35 -8.05 -12.58 34.64
CA GLU A 35 -9.48 -12.41 34.41
C GLU A 35 -10.21 -11.99 35.71
N PRO A 36 -10.87 -10.82 35.77
CA PRO A 36 -11.60 -10.38 36.96
C PRO A 36 -13.01 -11.00 37.03
N ARG A 37 -13.24 -11.83 38.06
CA ARG A 37 -14.51 -12.54 38.31
C ARG A 37 -15.72 -11.59 38.35
N ARG A 38 -16.67 -11.76 37.42
CA ARG A 38 -18.02 -11.18 37.55
C ARG A 38 -18.81 -11.93 38.62
N LYS A 39 -19.41 -11.20 39.57
CA LYS A 39 -20.43 -11.75 40.47
C LYS A 39 -21.80 -11.67 39.80
N GLN A 40 -22.59 -12.74 39.89
CA GLN A 40 -24.02 -12.68 39.60
C GLN A 40 -24.77 -11.98 40.76
N SER A 41 -25.83 -11.28 40.43
CA SER A 41 -26.91 -10.92 41.36
C SER A 41 -28.22 -10.92 40.59
N GLU A 42 -29.03 -11.96 40.78
CA GLU A 42 -30.35 -12.08 40.16
C GLU A 42 -31.35 -11.12 40.83
N ALA A 43 -32.23 -10.53 40.03
CA ALA A 43 -33.42 -9.83 40.50
C ALA A 43 -34.59 -10.17 39.56
N HIS A 44 -35.70 -10.61 40.15
CA HIS A 44 -36.83 -11.23 39.43
C HIS A 44 -38.00 -10.25 39.23
N MET A 45 -38.94 -10.65 38.36
CA MET A 45 -40.21 -9.98 38.00
C MET A 45 -40.10 -8.79 37.01
N LYS A 46 -41.10 -8.53 36.14
CA LYS A 46 -42.43 -9.17 36.03
C LYS A 46 -42.88 -9.35 34.57
N ILE A 47 -43.86 -10.24 34.40
CA ILE A 47 -44.42 -10.74 33.14
C ILE A 47 -45.27 -9.66 32.44
N ASN A 48 -45.29 -9.68 31.11
CA ASN A 48 -46.52 -9.41 30.35
C ASN A 48 -46.61 -10.33 29.13
N ILE A 49 -47.83 -10.80 28.80
CA ILE A 49 -48.09 -11.82 27.78
C ILE A 49 -48.90 -11.19 26.64
N ALA A 50 -48.52 -11.49 25.40
CA ALA A 50 -49.38 -11.35 24.22
C ALA A 50 -49.23 -12.60 23.36
N THR A 51 -50.33 -13.30 23.08
CA THR A 51 -50.33 -14.62 22.43
C THR A 51 -51.15 -14.59 21.14
N SER A 52 -50.51 -14.89 20.00
CA SER A 52 -51.11 -15.37 18.74
C SER A 52 -50.01 -15.62 17.71
N SER A 53 -50.09 -16.59 16.80
CA SER A 53 -50.85 -17.85 16.79
C SER A 53 -50.22 -18.80 15.75
N ILE A 54 -50.50 -20.10 15.85
CA ILE A 54 -49.84 -21.13 15.03
C ILE A 54 -50.35 -21.13 13.57
N ALA A 55 -49.43 -21.33 12.63
CA ALA A 55 -49.71 -21.89 11.31
C ALA A 55 -48.68 -22.98 10.97
N ILE A 56 -49.02 -24.23 11.26
CA ILE A 56 -48.33 -25.43 10.75
C ILE A 56 -49.18 -26.01 9.63
N LEU A 57 -48.56 -26.46 8.53
CA LEU A 57 -49.20 -27.36 7.58
C LEU A 57 -48.23 -28.47 7.18
N HIS A 58 -48.72 -29.70 7.18
CA HIS A 58 -48.01 -30.91 6.74
C HIS A 58 -47.83 -30.85 5.21
N HIS A 59 -46.67 -31.21 4.64
CA HIS A 59 -46.01 -32.52 4.62
C HIS A 59 -46.84 -33.61 3.93
N GLN A 60 -46.40 -34.01 2.72
CA GLN A 60 -46.49 -35.40 2.28
C GLN A 60 -45.41 -35.72 1.23
N GLU A 61 -44.83 -36.92 1.35
CA GLU A 61 -43.89 -37.51 0.38
C GLU A 61 -44.66 -38.17 -0.78
N ASN A 62 -43.96 -38.60 -1.84
CA ASN A 62 -44.28 -39.87 -2.51
C ASN A 62 -43.12 -40.46 -3.36
N HIS A 63 -42.79 -41.69 -3.00
CA HIS A 63 -41.84 -42.68 -3.50
C HIS A 63 -41.45 -42.76 -5.01
N ALA A 64 -40.22 -43.24 -5.25
CA ALA A 64 -39.78 -43.93 -6.47
C ALA A 64 -40.10 -45.44 -6.41
N PRO A 65 -39.94 -46.22 -7.51
CA PRO A 65 -39.00 -47.36 -7.41
C PRO A 65 -38.28 -47.87 -8.70
N LYS A 66 -36.98 -48.20 -8.52
CA LYS A 66 -36.22 -49.41 -8.99
C LYS A 66 -35.84 -49.70 -10.47
N ALA A 67 -34.55 -50.06 -10.61
CA ALA A 67 -33.92 -51.04 -11.54
C ALA A 67 -33.87 -50.67 -13.06
N SER A 68 -32.91 -51.12 -13.90
CA SER A 68 -31.69 -51.97 -13.79
C SER A 68 -30.77 -51.70 -15.02
N SER A 69 -29.56 -52.24 -15.27
CA SER A 69 -28.65 -53.24 -14.64
C SER A 69 -27.21 -53.06 -15.20
N ALA A 70 -26.21 -53.82 -14.70
CA ALA A 70 -24.86 -53.95 -15.31
C ALA A 70 -24.68 -55.30 -16.06
N PRO A 71 -23.60 -55.51 -16.85
CA PRO A 71 -22.39 -56.19 -16.32
C PRO A 71 -21.01 -55.79 -16.94
N GLN A 72 -19.90 -56.32 -16.39
CA GLN A 72 -18.54 -56.37 -17.01
C GLN A 72 -18.29 -57.73 -17.70
N PRO A 73 -17.19 -57.90 -18.49
CA PRO A 73 -15.88 -58.41 -18.00
C PRO A 73 -14.67 -57.53 -18.44
N GLU A 74 -13.54 -57.37 -17.74
CA GLU A 74 -12.43 -58.26 -17.28
C GLU A 74 -11.18 -58.37 -18.21
N HIS A 75 -10.01 -58.09 -17.60
CA HIS A 75 -8.63 -58.54 -17.84
C HIS A 75 -7.97 -58.65 -19.24
N ALA A 76 -6.85 -57.91 -19.40
CA ALA A 76 -5.53 -58.43 -19.85
C ALA A 76 -4.38 -57.50 -19.39
N GLN A 77 -3.14 -58.01 -19.31
CA GLN A 77 -1.93 -57.26 -18.90
C GLN A 77 -0.92 -57.11 -20.05
N THR A 78 -0.10 -56.06 -20.01
CA THR A 78 1.30 -56.16 -20.48
C THR A 78 2.24 -55.23 -19.71
N ASN A 79 3.42 -55.74 -19.34
CA ASN A 79 4.52 -54.92 -18.81
C ASN A 79 5.14 -54.07 -19.93
N GLN A 80 5.51 -52.84 -19.62
CA GLN A 80 6.86 -52.34 -19.92
C GLN A 80 7.43 -51.63 -18.69
N GLN A 81 8.74 -51.78 -18.51
CA GLN A 81 9.49 -51.44 -17.30
C GLN A 81 10.88 -50.97 -17.77
N MET A 82 11.35 -49.81 -17.28
CA MET A 82 12.71 -49.22 -17.36
C MET A 82 12.60 -47.68 -17.32
N PRO A 83 13.60 -46.93 -16.81
CA PRO A 83 14.47 -47.23 -15.67
C PRO A 83 14.44 -46.12 -14.60
N LEU A 84 14.93 -46.45 -13.40
CA LEU A 84 15.30 -45.45 -12.39
C LEU A 84 16.66 -44.85 -12.75
N ASP A 85 16.69 -43.68 -13.40
CA ASP A 85 17.91 -42.89 -13.51
C ASP A 85 17.62 -41.39 -13.60
N LEU A 86 17.47 -40.76 -12.43
CA LEU A 86 17.42 -39.29 -12.29
C LEU A 86 18.33 -38.82 -11.14
N ALA A 87 19.55 -39.36 -11.11
CA ALA A 87 20.57 -38.91 -10.19
C ALA A 87 21.05 -37.49 -10.55
N LEU A 88 20.99 -36.59 -9.55
CA LEU A 88 21.85 -35.42 -9.40
C LEU A 88 22.00 -34.50 -10.64
N ARG A 89 21.05 -33.57 -10.81
CA ARG A 89 21.35 -32.24 -11.39
C ARG A 89 21.22 -31.18 -10.30
N SER A 90 22.21 -30.29 -10.24
CA SER A 90 22.31 -29.23 -9.23
C SER A 90 21.17 -28.22 -9.35
N LYS A 91 20.56 -27.85 -8.21
CA LYS A 91 19.75 -26.63 -8.11
C LYS A 91 20.66 -25.41 -8.20
N THR A 92 21.03 -25.01 -9.42
CA THR A 92 21.60 -23.68 -9.66
C THR A 92 20.56 -22.65 -9.23
N ARG A 93 20.89 -21.81 -8.23
CA ARG A 93 20.02 -20.71 -7.82
C ARG A 93 19.94 -19.70 -8.96
N GLY A 94 18.81 -19.69 -9.67
CA GLY A 94 18.48 -18.63 -10.60
C GLY A 94 18.36 -17.29 -9.86
N ILE A 95 18.82 -16.21 -10.49
CA ILE A 95 18.60 -14.85 -10.00
C ILE A 95 17.10 -14.54 -10.15
N HIS A 96 16.46 -14.05 -9.09
CA HIS A 96 15.03 -13.72 -9.06
C HIS A 96 14.66 -12.74 -10.20
N PRO A 97 13.50 -12.85 -10.88
CA PRO A 97 13.15 -11.97 -12.01
C PRO A 97 13.22 -10.47 -11.67
N PHE A 98 12.86 -10.11 -10.42
CA PHE A 98 13.04 -8.75 -9.87
C PHE A 98 14.50 -8.24 -9.95
N LEU A 99 15.50 -9.10 -9.73
CA LEU A 99 16.91 -8.75 -9.82
C LEU A 99 17.44 -8.75 -11.26
N ALA A 100 16.84 -9.53 -12.17
CA ALA A 100 17.19 -9.50 -13.59
C ALA A 100 16.89 -8.13 -14.24
N LEU A 101 15.82 -7.46 -13.79
CA LEU A 101 15.49 -6.08 -14.19
C LEU A 101 16.53 -5.02 -13.77
N MET A 102 17.39 -5.32 -12.80
CA MET A 102 18.38 -4.38 -12.23
C MET A 102 19.79 -4.52 -12.84
N LEU A 103 20.02 -5.48 -13.74
CA LEU A 103 21.34 -5.84 -14.26
C LEU A 103 21.48 -5.64 -15.79
N GLY A 104 20.55 -4.93 -16.42
CA GLY A 104 20.62 -4.59 -17.85
C GLY A 104 21.65 -3.49 -18.16
N ASP A 105 22.71 -3.87 -18.87
CA ASP A 105 23.72 -3.05 -19.56
C ASP A 105 24.05 -1.63 -19.06
N LYS A 106 25.20 -1.51 -18.39
CA LYS A 106 25.95 -0.23 -18.29
C LYS A 106 26.67 0.07 -19.61
N GLY A 107 25.93 0.42 -20.64
CA GLY A 107 26.47 0.95 -21.89
C GLY A 107 27.00 2.38 -21.71
N CYS A 108 28.33 2.56 -21.69
CA CYS A 108 28.93 3.89 -21.65
C CYS A 108 28.69 4.64 -22.97
N VAL A 109 27.91 5.72 -22.93
CA VAL A 109 27.75 6.67 -24.04
C VAL A 109 28.22 8.05 -23.58
N SER A 110 29.40 8.46 -24.04
CA SER A 110 29.82 9.86 -23.92
C SER A 110 28.97 10.74 -24.84
N SER A 111 28.54 11.90 -24.38
CA SER A 111 27.92 12.93 -25.21
C SER A 111 28.27 14.32 -24.68
N SER A 112 28.44 15.26 -25.61
CA SER A 112 29.07 16.56 -25.36
C SER A 112 28.20 17.49 -24.52
N ASN A 113 28.83 18.35 -23.71
CA ASN A 113 28.16 19.53 -23.17
C ASN A 113 27.64 20.39 -24.32
N VAL A 114 26.33 20.61 -24.36
CA VAL A 114 25.69 21.67 -25.12
C VAL A 114 24.97 22.55 -24.11
N ASN A 115 25.51 23.74 -23.84
CA ASN A 115 24.80 24.73 -23.04
C ASN A 115 23.60 25.22 -23.87
N LEU A 116 22.39 24.79 -23.53
CA LEU A 116 21.20 25.60 -23.74
C LEU A 116 20.99 26.42 -22.47
N GLU A 117 20.96 27.74 -22.63
CA GLU A 117 20.56 28.66 -21.58
C GLU A 117 19.02 28.63 -21.51
N ASP A 118 18.48 27.91 -20.52
CA ASP A 118 17.04 27.82 -20.28
C ASP A 118 16.56 29.05 -19.50
N ASP A 119 16.16 30.07 -20.26
CA ASP A 119 15.70 31.36 -19.73
C ASP A 119 14.39 31.22 -18.94
N SER A 120 14.30 31.92 -17.81
CA SER A 120 13.16 31.89 -16.87
C SER A 120 12.90 30.57 -16.10
N THR A 121 13.95 29.89 -15.63
CA THR A 121 13.83 28.84 -14.59
C THR A 121 13.47 29.41 -13.21
N THR A 122 12.23 29.89 -13.06
CA THR A 122 11.64 30.20 -11.75
C THR A 122 11.51 28.92 -10.93
N GLN A 123 12.39 28.74 -9.94
CA GLN A 123 12.39 27.57 -9.06
C GLN A 123 11.17 27.61 -8.12
N VAL A 124 10.10 26.92 -8.53
CA VAL A 124 8.88 26.72 -7.73
C VAL A 124 9.21 25.84 -6.52
N ASN A 125 8.85 26.28 -5.32
CA ASN A 125 9.07 25.53 -4.09
C ASN A 125 7.85 24.68 -3.77
N LEU A 126 8.08 23.54 -3.10
CA LEU A 126 6.97 22.69 -2.65
C LEU A 126 6.07 23.41 -1.62
N GLU A 127 6.68 24.26 -0.79
CA GLU A 127 5.98 25.10 0.21
C GLU A 127 5.03 26.13 -0.42
N ASP A 128 5.24 26.54 -1.68
CA ASP A 128 4.34 27.47 -2.39
C ASP A 128 2.94 26.85 -2.62
N PHE A 129 2.82 25.53 -2.46
CA PHE A 129 1.55 24.78 -2.51
C PHE A 129 1.05 24.29 -1.14
N ALA A 130 1.79 24.52 -0.04
CA ALA A 130 1.45 23.96 1.26
C ALA A 130 0.19 24.60 1.86
N VAL A 131 -0.81 23.79 2.21
CA VAL A 131 -2.05 24.25 2.86
C VAL A 131 -2.15 23.81 4.32
N ALA A 132 -1.48 22.72 4.70
CA ALA A 132 -1.24 22.35 6.09
C ALA A 132 0.02 21.48 6.22
N SER A 133 1.15 22.08 6.59
CA SER A 133 2.39 21.32 6.86
C SER A 133 2.28 20.54 8.17
N ARG A 134 2.61 19.25 8.14
CA ARG A 134 2.62 18.34 9.30
C ARG A 134 3.40 17.05 8.98
N ASP A 135 4.48 16.79 9.71
CA ASP A 135 5.05 15.45 9.82
C ASP A 135 4.18 14.63 10.78
N VAL A 136 3.48 13.63 10.24
CA VAL A 136 2.64 12.68 11.00
C VAL A 136 3.18 11.25 10.95
N ASN A 137 4.22 10.99 10.16
CA ASN A 137 4.69 9.65 9.78
C ASN A 137 5.88 9.14 10.60
N ARG A 138 6.12 9.66 11.82
CA ARG A 138 7.22 9.21 12.69
C ARG A 138 7.17 7.72 13.02
N ASN A 139 5.98 7.13 12.97
CA ASN A 139 5.73 5.70 13.15
C ASN A 139 5.92 4.86 11.85
N ASN A 140 6.29 5.49 10.72
CA ASN A 140 6.50 4.91 9.39
C ASN A 140 5.24 4.33 8.71
N ILE A 141 4.05 4.62 9.24
CA ILE A 141 2.75 4.08 8.81
C ILE A 141 2.13 4.77 7.55
N CYS A 142 2.97 5.22 6.62
CA CYS A 142 2.61 6.04 5.45
C CYS A 142 1.42 5.53 4.60
N ALA A 143 1.33 4.24 4.30
CA ALA A 143 0.27 3.67 3.46
C ALA A 143 -1.11 3.78 4.12
N GLY A 144 -1.24 3.32 5.37
CA GLY A 144 -2.45 3.47 6.15
C GLY A 144 -2.87 4.92 6.39
N LEU A 145 -1.94 5.83 6.67
CA LEU A 145 -2.25 7.27 6.80
C LEU A 145 -2.72 7.90 5.49
N SER A 146 -2.07 7.57 4.38
CA SER A 146 -2.49 8.02 3.04
C SER A 146 -3.90 7.53 2.71
N THR A 147 -4.23 6.30 3.09
CA THR A 147 -5.57 5.73 2.89
C THR A 147 -6.62 6.37 3.80
N GLU A 148 -6.31 6.62 5.08
CA GLU A 148 -7.21 7.36 5.98
C GLU A 148 -7.47 8.79 5.48
N TRP A 149 -6.43 9.48 4.98
CA TRP A 149 -6.61 10.76 4.30
C TRP A 149 -7.48 10.63 3.05
N LEU A 150 -7.37 9.56 2.24
CA LEU A 150 -8.25 9.36 1.08
C LEU A 150 -9.73 9.25 1.49
N VAL A 151 -10.03 8.56 2.59
CA VAL A 151 -11.38 8.48 3.16
C VAL A 151 -11.89 9.88 3.50
N MET A 152 -11.16 10.63 4.31
CA MET A 152 -11.60 11.95 4.80
C MET A 152 -11.19 13.17 3.95
N SER A 153 -10.60 12.97 2.78
CA SER A 153 -10.08 14.03 1.88
C SER A 153 -11.06 15.17 1.55
N ASN A 154 -12.37 14.92 1.65
CA ASN A 154 -13.44 15.90 1.39
C ASN A 154 -13.98 16.56 2.68
N SER A 155 -13.57 16.09 3.86
CA SER A 155 -14.05 16.51 5.17
C SER A 155 -13.22 17.69 5.69
N GLY A 156 -13.88 18.78 6.08
CA GLY A 156 -13.24 19.94 6.71
C GLY A 156 -12.24 20.71 5.83
N ASP A 157 -11.37 21.47 6.47
CA ASP A 157 -10.20 22.11 5.85
C ASP A 157 -8.92 21.27 6.07
N ALA A 158 -7.81 21.70 5.46
CA ALA A 158 -6.55 20.97 5.51
C ALA A 158 -5.95 20.88 6.93
N GLN A 159 -6.14 21.91 7.78
CA GLN A 159 -5.64 21.86 9.16
C GLN A 159 -6.44 20.85 9.97
N SER A 160 -7.76 20.84 9.87
CA SER A 160 -8.61 19.85 10.53
C SER A 160 -8.30 18.40 10.12
N ARG A 161 -7.88 18.17 8.87
CA ARG A 161 -7.39 16.85 8.41
C ARG A 161 -6.02 16.51 8.98
N MET A 162 -5.10 17.47 9.06
CA MET A 162 -3.79 17.23 9.68
C MET A 162 -3.90 17.04 11.19
N ASP A 163 -4.83 17.71 11.88
CA ASP A 163 -5.10 17.52 13.31
C ASP A 163 -5.73 16.13 13.61
N HIS A 164 -6.55 15.60 12.69
CA HIS A 164 -7.04 14.21 12.77
C HIS A 164 -5.92 13.19 12.62
N LEU A 165 -4.97 13.45 11.72
CA LEU A 165 -3.86 12.54 11.40
C LEU A 165 -2.63 12.73 12.30
N ASP A 166 -2.56 13.78 13.11
CA ASP A 166 -1.46 14.02 14.04
C ASP A 166 -1.44 12.98 15.18
N HIS A 167 -0.31 12.90 15.89
CA HIS A 167 0.04 11.84 16.83
C HIS A 167 -0.95 11.60 17.98
N ASN A 168 -1.82 12.57 18.26
CA ASN A 168 -2.87 12.51 19.29
C ASN A 168 -4.30 12.44 18.71
N GLY A 169 -4.44 12.44 17.38
CA GLY A 169 -5.71 12.38 16.66
C GLY A 169 -6.18 10.94 16.40
N GLU A 170 -7.48 10.79 16.17
CA GLU A 170 -8.11 9.49 15.88
C GLU A 170 -7.58 8.86 14.58
N GLY A 171 -7.29 9.69 13.57
CA GLY A 171 -6.72 9.30 12.29
C GLY A 171 -5.33 8.67 12.37
N GLN A 172 -4.52 9.00 13.37
CA GLN A 172 -3.25 8.29 13.61
C GLN A 172 -3.49 6.83 14.03
N SER A 173 -4.56 6.58 14.81
CA SER A 173 -4.95 5.22 15.21
C SER A 173 -5.58 4.45 14.06
N ASN A 174 -6.47 5.08 13.30
CA ASN A 174 -7.06 4.50 12.09
C ASN A 174 -5.98 4.21 11.02
N GLY A 175 -5.06 5.15 10.80
CA GLY A 175 -3.92 5.00 9.92
C GLY A 175 -3.00 3.86 10.33
N ALA A 176 -2.77 3.66 11.64
CA ALA A 176 -1.99 2.51 12.14
C ALA A 176 -2.71 1.17 11.87
N GLN A 177 -4.02 1.08 12.10
CA GLN A 177 -4.83 -0.11 11.81
C GLN A 177 -4.79 -0.46 10.30
N ARG A 178 -4.98 0.55 9.44
CA ARG A 178 -4.87 0.38 7.98
C ARG A 178 -3.46 -0.03 7.54
N HIS A 179 -2.42 0.48 8.19
CA HIS A 179 -1.06 0.04 7.88
C HIS A 179 -0.81 -1.40 8.32
N GLN A 180 -1.43 -1.87 9.41
CA GLN A 180 -1.40 -3.29 9.79
C GLN A 180 -2.08 -4.18 8.73
N VAL A 181 -3.16 -3.72 8.08
CA VAL A 181 -3.76 -4.44 6.93
C VAL A 181 -2.78 -4.51 5.75
N TYR A 182 -2.11 -3.40 5.42
CA TYR A 182 -1.06 -3.36 4.40
C TYR A 182 0.09 -4.33 4.71
N ASP A 183 0.63 -4.31 5.94
CA ASP A 183 1.73 -5.18 6.37
C ASP A 183 1.35 -6.67 6.36
N ASN A 184 0.16 -7.01 6.85
CA ASN A 184 -0.35 -8.38 6.83
C ASN A 184 -0.49 -8.90 5.39
N ALA A 185 -1.04 -8.08 4.48
CA ALA A 185 -1.16 -8.42 3.07
C ALA A 185 0.20 -8.53 2.38
N LEU A 186 1.14 -7.63 2.67
CA LEU A 186 2.51 -7.67 2.15
C LEU A 186 3.25 -8.93 2.63
N ALA A 187 3.16 -9.27 3.91
CA ALA A 187 3.77 -10.46 4.48
C ALA A 187 3.19 -11.74 3.86
N SER A 188 1.87 -11.81 3.66
CA SER A 188 1.23 -12.96 3.01
C SER A 188 1.58 -13.07 1.53
N ALA A 189 1.67 -11.96 0.80
CA ALA A 189 2.06 -11.96 -0.61
C ALA A 189 3.52 -12.43 -0.77
N LEU A 190 4.42 -11.93 0.08
CA LEU A 190 5.83 -12.36 0.13
C LEU A 190 5.99 -13.84 0.55
N SER A 191 5.10 -14.38 1.40
CA SER A 191 5.15 -15.81 1.77
C SER A 191 4.59 -16.75 0.69
N ASN A 192 3.89 -16.20 -0.31
CA ASN A 192 3.23 -16.94 -1.38
C ASN A 192 3.98 -16.82 -2.73
N ASP A 193 5.20 -16.26 -2.74
CA ASP A 193 5.98 -15.94 -3.95
C ASP A 193 5.21 -15.10 -4.99
N ASP A 194 4.42 -14.12 -4.53
CA ASP A 194 3.72 -13.14 -5.39
C ASP A 194 4.72 -12.30 -6.21
N GLU A 195 4.46 -12.14 -7.50
CA GLU A 195 5.28 -11.35 -8.45
C GLU A 195 5.15 -9.83 -8.20
N ALA A 196 4.04 -9.36 -7.61
CA ALA A 196 3.74 -7.96 -7.37
C ALA A 196 3.23 -7.70 -5.92
N PRO A 197 3.97 -8.12 -4.87
CA PRO A 197 3.44 -8.19 -3.50
C PRO A 197 3.12 -6.81 -2.92
N PHE A 198 3.81 -5.77 -3.37
CA PHE A 198 3.51 -4.38 -3.03
C PHE A 198 2.22 -3.85 -3.68
N PHE A 199 1.81 -4.39 -4.83
CA PHE A 199 0.52 -4.04 -5.46
C PHE A 199 -0.61 -4.74 -4.72
N THR A 200 -0.44 -6.02 -4.39
CA THR A 200 -1.37 -6.80 -3.54
C THR A 200 -1.59 -6.11 -2.18
N ALA A 201 -0.51 -5.73 -1.49
CA ALA A 201 -0.59 -4.99 -0.22
C ALA A 201 -1.28 -3.61 -0.35
N SER A 202 -0.91 -2.84 -1.38
CA SER A 202 -1.52 -1.52 -1.64
C SER A 202 -3.00 -1.63 -2.03
N THR A 203 -3.42 -2.76 -2.61
CA THR A 203 -4.82 -3.04 -2.97
C THR A 203 -5.63 -3.45 -1.73
N ALA A 204 -5.09 -4.32 -0.88
CA ALA A 204 -5.76 -4.76 0.34
C ALA A 204 -6.11 -3.58 1.27
N VAL A 205 -5.21 -2.61 1.45
CA VAL A 205 -5.46 -1.46 2.34
C VAL A 205 -6.50 -0.47 1.79
N ILE A 206 -6.60 -0.28 0.47
CA ILE A 206 -7.65 0.58 -0.11
C ILE A 206 -9.03 -0.11 -0.11
N GLU A 207 -9.07 -1.45 -0.25
CA GLU A 207 -10.31 -2.23 -0.21
C GLU A 207 -10.86 -2.36 1.22
N ASP A 208 -10.00 -2.49 2.24
CA ASP A 208 -10.35 -2.30 3.66
C ASP A 208 -11.00 -0.94 3.93
N ALA A 209 -10.49 0.12 3.30
CA ALA A 209 -11.06 1.46 3.39
C ALA A 209 -12.35 1.66 2.58
N GLY A 210 -12.91 0.60 1.98
CA GLY A 210 -14.17 0.63 1.24
C GLY A 210 -14.06 1.22 -0.17
N PHE A 211 -12.85 1.51 -0.65
CA PHE A 211 -12.61 1.84 -2.05
C PHE A 211 -12.52 0.58 -2.91
N SER A 212 -12.48 0.73 -4.23
CA SER A 212 -12.03 -0.35 -5.12
C SER A 212 -11.30 0.18 -6.34
N LEU A 213 -10.36 -0.60 -6.87
CA LEU A 213 -9.56 -0.20 -8.02
C LEU A 213 -10.43 0.15 -9.24
N ARG A 214 -10.00 1.16 -9.99
CA ARG A 214 -10.65 1.67 -11.21
C ARG A 214 -9.90 1.35 -12.50
N ARG A 215 -8.76 0.68 -12.36
CA ARG A 215 -7.89 0.12 -13.40
C ARG A 215 -6.79 -0.69 -12.69
N GLU A 216 -6.03 -1.44 -13.47
CA GLU A 216 -4.73 -1.98 -13.06
C GLU A 216 -3.80 -0.87 -12.51
N PRO A 217 -2.98 -1.11 -11.48
CA PRO A 217 -1.97 -0.16 -11.02
C PRO A 217 -0.98 0.19 -12.14
N LYS A 218 -0.72 1.48 -12.34
CA LYS A 218 0.17 1.99 -13.40
C LYS A 218 1.51 2.44 -12.82
N THR A 219 2.62 1.98 -13.37
CA THR A 219 3.97 2.48 -13.03
C THR A 219 4.43 3.56 -14.01
N ALA A 220 4.73 4.75 -13.50
CA ALA A 220 5.44 5.81 -14.22
C ALA A 220 6.91 5.83 -13.80
N ARG A 221 7.86 5.70 -14.74
CA ARG A 221 9.31 5.68 -14.46
C ARG A 221 9.95 7.06 -14.60
N ALA A 222 10.98 7.35 -13.81
CA ALA A 222 11.69 8.62 -13.80
C ALA A 222 12.77 8.78 -14.90
N SER A 223 12.79 7.91 -15.91
CA SER A 223 13.81 7.90 -16.98
C SER A 223 13.84 9.16 -17.86
N GLY A 224 12.86 10.07 -17.71
CA GLY A 224 12.84 11.40 -18.33
C GLY A 224 13.10 12.55 -17.35
N GLY A 225 13.60 12.27 -16.14
CA GLY A 225 13.73 13.25 -15.06
C GLY A 225 12.42 13.64 -14.40
N SER A 226 12.51 14.48 -13.36
CA SER A 226 11.37 14.84 -12.50
C SER A 226 10.25 15.57 -13.26
N ALA A 227 10.60 16.46 -14.19
CA ALA A 227 9.62 17.20 -15.00
C ALA A 227 8.74 16.27 -15.87
N GLN A 228 9.35 15.32 -16.60
CA GLN A 228 8.59 14.40 -17.46
C GLN A 228 7.77 13.41 -16.62
N LEU A 229 8.30 12.94 -15.49
CA LEU A 229 7.55 12.10 -14.56
C LEU A 229 6.35 12.85 -13.97
N ALA A 230 6.55 14.08 -13.49
CA ALA A 230 5.51 14.91 -12.91
C ALA A 230 4.39 15.24 -13.92
N GLN A 231 4.73 15.57 -15.17
CA GLN A 231 3.73 15.78 -16.22
C GLN A 231 2.97 14.49 -16.55
N THR A 232 3.65 13.34 -16.59
CA THR A 232 3.04 12.02 -16.82
C THR A 232 2.05 11.66 -15.71
N LEU A 233 2.40 11.96 -14.47
CA LEU A 233 1.54 11.78 -13.31
C LEU A 233 0.37 12.78 -13.33
N ALA A 234 0.61 14.08 -13.52
CA ALA A 234 -0.44 15.10 -13.56
C ALA A 234 -1.56 14.79 -14.56
N ASN A 235 -1.19 14.28 -15.75
CA ASN A 235 -2.15 13.85 -16.78
C ASN A 235 -3.15 12.79 -16.27
N ASP A 236 -2.73 11.93 -15.36
CA ASP A 236 -3.55 10.87 -14.77
C ASP A 236 -4.21 11.26 -13.44
N LEU A 237 -3.51 11.99 -12.58
CA LEU A 237 -3.94 12.29 -11.21
C LEU A 237 -4.84 13.52 -11.12
N ALA A 238 -4.52 14.59 -11.86
CA ALA A 238 -5.20 15.88 -11.78
C ALA A 238 -6.46 15.94 -12.64
N GLN A 239 -7.27 14.88 -12.61
CA GLN A 239 -8.51 14.74 -13.38
C GLN A 239 -9.71 14.71 -12.44
N THR A 240 -10.71 15.57 -12.69
CA THR A 240 -11.88 15.77 -11.82
C THR A 240 -12.56 14.45 -11.46
N GLY A 241 -12.76 14.22 -10.15
CA GLY A 241 -13.40 13.02 -9.61
C GLY A 241 -12.49 11.80 -9.48
N ARG A 242 -11.16 11.94 -9.66
CA ARG A 242 -10.21 10.87 -9.36
C ARG A 242 -9.62 11.01 -7.95
N LYS A 243 -9.46 9.86 -7.29
CA LYS A 243 -8.66 9.65 -6.09
C LYS A 243 -7.58 8.61 -6.40
N HIS A 244 -6.39 8.75 -5.82
CA HIS A 244 -5.33 7.77 -5.96
C HIS A 244 -4.54 7.59 -4.65
N LEU A 245 -4.22 6.33 -4.32
CA LEU A 245 -3.06 6.01 -3.50
C LEU A 245 -1.85 5.93 -4.45
N LEU A 246 -0.70 6.44 -4.01
CA LEU A 246 0.54 6.47 -4.78
C LEU A 246 1.65 5.83 -3.97
N SER A 247 2.48 5.01 -4.62
CA SER A 247 3.73 4.51 -4.03
C SER A 247 4.92 5.07 -4.78
N LEU A 248 5.64 6.00 -4.15
CA LEU A 248 6.98 6.40 -4.57
C LEU A 248 7.92 5.23 -4.30
N ARG A 249 8.72 4.80 -5.29
CA ARG A 249 9.77 3.80 -5.13
C ARG A 249 11.12 4.44 -5.36
N PHE A 250 11.96 4.41 -4.34
CA PHE A 250 13.29 4.99 -4.39
C PHE A 250 14.29 3.97 -4.95
N ALA A 251 15.39 4.45 -5.54
CA ALA A 251 16.47 3.60 -6.05
C ALA A 251 17.12 2.72 -4.95
N SER A 252 16.99 3.13 -3.68
CA SER A 252 17.35 2.37 -2.47
C SER A 252 16.39 1.21 -2.13
N VAL A 253 15.56 0.78 -3.08
CA VAL A 253 14.43 -0.18 -3.00
C VAL A 253 13.32 0.14 -1.98
N GLN A 254 13.54 1.08 -1.06
CA GLN A 254 12.51 1.59 -0.14
C GLN A 254 11.30 2.14 -0.91
N GLY A 255 10.11 2.03 -0.31
CA GLY A 255 8.90 2.68 -0.77
C GLY A 255 8.42 3.72 0.24
N HIS A 256 7.74 4.76 -0.26
CA HIS A 256 6.93 5.69 0.53
C HIS A 256 5.55 5.79 -0.10
N ALA A 257 4.51 5.95 0.71
CA ALA A 257 3.14 6.02 0.25
C ALA A 257 2.55 7.42 0.53
N ILE A 258 1.91 7.99 -0.48
CA ILE A 258 1.27 9.31 -0.47
C ILE A 258 -0.11 9.21 -1.14
N ALA A 259 -0.97 10.22 -0.98
CA ALA A 259 -2.32 10.22 -1.55
C ALA A 259 -2.63 11.49 -2.35
N CYS A 260 -3.59 11.41 -3.27
CA CYS A 260 -4.17 12.61 -3.90
C CYS A 260 -5.66 12.47 -4.24
N SER A 261 -6.35 13.62 -4.28
CA SER A 261 -7.77 13.75 -4.64
C SER A 261 -7.96 14.97 -5.54
N CYS A 262 -8.73 14.84 -6.61
CA CYS A 262 -9.01 15.92 -7.55
C CYS A 262 -10.49 16.30 -7.58
N GLU A 263 -10.84 17.42 -6.95
CA GLU A 263 -12.21 17.88 -6.71
C GLU A 263 -12.48 19.16 -7.50
N GLY A 264 -13.29 19.05 -8.55
CA GLY A 264 -13.58 20.15 -9.47
C GLY A 264 -12.30 20.64 -10.18
N SER A 265 -11.79 21.79 -9.74
CA SER A 265 -10.54 22.43 -10.18
C SER A 265 -9.37 22.28 -9.19
N ARG A 266 -9.63 21.84 -7.95
CA ARG A 266 -8.63 21.71 -6.88
C ARG A 266 -7.97 20.33 -6.98
N PHE A 267 -6.66 20.28 -7.07
CA PHE A 267 -5.88 19.06 -6.91
C PHE A 267 -5.22 19.11 -5.52
N LYS A 268 -5.57 18.17 -4.66
CA LYS A 268 -5.02 17.99 -3.31
C LYS A 268 -4.03 16.83 -3.33
N LEU A 269 -2.88 16.99 -2.68
CA LEU A 269 -1.91 15.93 -2.43
C LEU A 269 -1.57 15.90 -0.95
N PHE A 270 -1.51 14.72 -0.36
CA PHE A 270 -1.08 14.51 1.02
C PHE A 270 0.13 13.59 1.05
N ASP A 271 1.21 14.06 1.66
CA ASP A 271 2.39 13.28 1.97
C ASP A 271 2.51 13.15 3.50
N PRO A 272 2.44 11.92 4.08
CA PRO A 272 2.55 11.71 5.53
C PRO A 272 3.80 12.31 6.21
N ASN A 273 4.89 12.56 5.47
CA ASN A 273 6.11 13.16 6.00
C ASN A 273 6.04 14.70 6.08
N LEU A 274 5.15 15.34 5.30
CA LEU A 274 5.22 16.78 5.01
C LEU A 274 3.90 17.52 5.26
N GLY A 275 2.75 16.85 5.07
CA GLY A 275 1.41 17.41 5.24
C GLY A 275 0.59 17.44 3.95
N GLU A 276 -0.41 18.35 3.90
CA GLU A 276 -1.27 18.54 2.73
C GLU A 276 -0.86 19.76 1.89
N PHE A 277 -0.78 19.52 0.58
CA PHE A 277 -0.52 20.49 -0.48
C PHE A 277 -1.72 20.61 -1.41
N GLN A 278 -1.87 21.76 -2.06
CA GLN A 278 -2.94 21.98 -3.03
C GLN A 278 -2.52 22.90 -4.18
N SER A 279 -2.91 22.53 -5.40
CA SER A 279 -2.73 23.32 -6.61
C SER A 279 -4.03 23.42 -7.42
N SER A 280 -4.06 24.26 -8.46
CA SER A 280 -5.01 24.02 -9.56
C SER A 280 -4.59 22.78 -10.37
N ARG A 281 -5.51 22.21 -11.15
CA ARG A 281 -5.19 21.11 -12.10
C ARG A 281 -4.08 21.48 -13.10
N SER A 282 -3.97 22.76 -13.47
CA SER A 282 -2.95 23.32 -14.37
C SER A 282 -1.56 23.45 -13.73
N GLU A 283 -1.48 23.51 -12.40
CA GLU A 283 -0.23 23.63 -11.62
C GLU A 283 0.21 22.29 -10.99
N ALA A 284 -0.60 21.25 -11.15
CA ALA A 284 -0.30 19.91 -10.66
C ALA A 284 1.04 19.35 -11.17
N PRO A 285 1.48 19.56 -12.44
CA PRO A 285 2.83 19.18 -12.87
C PRO A 285 3.94 19.85 -12.06
N GLN A 286 3.79 21.13 -11.72
CA GLN A 286 4.77 21.90 -10.95
C GLN A 286 4.84 21.41 -9.51
N MET A 287 3.69 21.21 -8.85
CA MET A 287 3.63 20.67 -7.48
C MET A 287 4.21 19.24 -7.40
N LEU A 288 3.87 18.37 -8.36
CA LEU A 288 4.41 17.01 -8.43
C LEU A 288 5.92 17.01 -8.72
N LYS A 289 6.42 17.93 -9.56
CA LYS A 289 7.86 18.08 -9.82
C LYS A 289 8.58 18.53 -8.54
N ALA A 290 8.06 19.53 -7.84
CA ALA A 290 8.65 20.02 -6.60
C ALA A 290 8.71 18.94 -5.51
N LEU A 291 7.71 18.05 -5.44
CA LEU A 291 7.72 16.89 -4.54
C LEU A 291 8.79 15.84 -4.92
N ILE A 292 8.93 15.52 -6.21
CA ILE A 292 9.97 14.59 -6.69
C ILE A 292 11.37 15.18 -6.44
N ASP A 293 11.57 16.47 -6.75
CA ASP A 293 12.83 17.17 -6.51
C ASP A 293 13.16 17.23 -5.01
N HIS A 294 12.16 17.42 -4.13
CA HIS A 294 12.35 17.38 -2.68
C HIS A 294 12.96 16.04 -2.22
N TYR A 295 12.37 14.89 -2.62
CA TYR A 295 12.92 13.59 -2.26
C TYR A 295 14.30 13.33 -2.88
N ASN A 296 14.50 13.70 -4.15
CA ASN A 296 15.80 13.58 -4.82
C ASN A 296 16.90 14.40 -4.10
N ASN A 297 16.59 15.62 -3.67
CA ASN A 297 17.51 16.48 -2.91
C ASN A 297 17.84 15.94 -1.50
N LEU A 298 16.97 15.10 -0.93
CA LEU A 298 17.23 14.33 0.30
C LEU A 298 17.99 13.02 0.04
N ASN A 299 18.43 12.77 -1.20
CA ASN A 299 19.07 11.52 -1.68
C ASN A 299 18.12 10.30 -1.77
N TYR A 300 16.81 10.53 -1.74
CA TYR A 300 15.79 9.52 -2.03
C TYR A 300 15.39 9.58 -3.51
N ASP A 301 16.32 9.19 -4.39
CA ASP A 301 16.12 9.19 -5.85
C ASP A 301 14.87 8.39 -6.26
N VAL A 302 13.84 9.09 -6.74
CA VAL A 302 12.54 8.52 -7.11
C VAL A 302 12.66 7.78 -8.45
N TYR A 303 12.92 6.47 -8.41
CA TYR A 303 13.06 5.62 -9.59
C TYR A 303 11.73 5.47 -10.37
N CYS A 304 10.62 5.27 -9.65
CA CYS A 304 9.28 5.23 -10.24
C CYS A 304 8.18 5.57 -9.23
N VAL A 305 6.98 5.84 -9.75
CA VAL A 305 5.75 6.01 -8.97
C VAL A 305 4.70 5.04 -9.47
N ASN A 306 4.03 4.33 -8.55
CA ASN A 306 2.92 3.43 -8.86
C ASN A 306 1.59 4.09 -8.48
N GLU A 307 0.63 4.05 -9.40
CA GLU A 307 -0.63 4.81 -9.34
C GLU A 307 -1.87 3.92 -9.16
N PHE A 308 -2.33 3.74 -7.92
CA PHE A 308 -3.53 2.98 -7.56
C PHE A 308 -4.76 3.88 -7.64
N ARG A 309 -5.45 3.89 -8.80
CA ARG A 309 -6.65 4.72 -9.01
C ARG A 309 -7.86 4.11 -8.33
N VAL A 310 -8.55 4.88 -7.51
CA VAL A 310 -9.70 4.42 -6.69
C VAL A 310 -10.95 5.28 -6.87
N SER A 311 -12.09 4.73 -6.49
CA SER A 311 -13.36 5.42 -6.22
C SER A 311 -14.16 4.67 -5.17
#